data_AF-A0A955NI57-F1
#
_entry.id   AF-A0A955NI57-F1
#
_cell.length_a   1.000
_cell.length_b   1.000
_cell.length_c   1.000
_cell.angle_alpha   90.00
_cell.angle_beta   90.00
_cell.angle_gamma   90.00
#
_symmetry.space_group_name_H-M   'P 1'
#
loop_
_entity.id
_entity.type
_entity.pdbx_description
1 polymer ?
#
loop_
_entity_poly.entity_id
_entity_poly.type
_entity_poly.pdbx_seq_one_letter_code
_entity_poly.pdbx_strand_id
1 'polypeptide(L)'
;DVDGDAFGDVIAQALPDLWWLEANDRNGSRWTFRRIGSVPKATHVNSQGFALGQIIPEAKPEIVVAGGDGIYYFEIPDAPERELWPRIHVTTESSDEGLDVADMDADGWPDIVAGNGEKYVAWWKNPANAKGNWQRFRLGTTTPHLADRIRVGDMNGDGKTDVVVTEERYPGKEPDANLWWFEQPVEPTSDNWPRHHIITEYSLNNLDVADFDLDGDLDIVTCEHKGPNLKLQIFENDGAGDFFEHVVDQGKESHLGTLAADLDADGDLDLVSIAWDNYRNLHIWRNDAIVTGQDPLGAGRGSSKGTVRP
;
A
#
# COMPACT_ATOMS: atom_id res chain seq x y z
N ASP A 1 -2.66 -11.79 -13.28
CA ASP A 1 -2.90 -12.62 -14.47
C ASP A 1 -3.93 -11.91 -15.34
N VAL A 2 -3.45 -11.34 -16.43
CA VAL A 2 -4.18 -10.48 -17.36
C VAL A 2 -4.90 -11.31 -18.42
N ASP A 3 -4.27 -12.37 -18.92
CA ASP A 3 -4.75 -13.18 -20.05
C ASP A 3 -5.20 -14.60 -19.66
N GLY A 4 -5.09 -14.97 -18.39
CA GLY A 4 -5.57 -16.23 -17.83
C GLY A 4 -4.58 -17.38 -17.99
N ASP A 5 -3.30 -17.08 -18.24
CA ASP A 5 -2.28 -18.09 -18.48
C ASP A 5 -1.57 -18.54 -17.18
N ALA A 6 -0.46 -19.27 -17.31
CA ALA A 6 0.25 -19.83 -16.16
C ALA A 6 1.42 -18.94 -15.68
N PHE A 7 1.58 -17.76 -16.25
CA PHE A 7 2.70 -16.85 -16.03
C PHE A 7 2.22 -15.58 -15.34
N GLY A 8 3.12 -14.98 -14.54
CA GLY A 8 2.83 -13.70 -13.90
C GLY A 8 3.00 -12.55 -14.89
N ASP A 9 2.06 -11.61 -14.86
CA ASP A 9 2.15 -10.37 -15.63
C ASP A 9 2.65 -9.22 -14.77
N VAL A 10 3.27 -8.24 -15.43
CA VAL A 10 3.65 -6.97 -14.79
C VAL A 10 2.93 -5.83 -15.51
N ILE A 11 2.27 -4.98 -14.74
CA ILE A 11 1.80 -3.68 -15.21
C ILE A 11 2.81 -2.63 -14.77
N ALA A 12 3.30 -1.84 -15.72
CA ALA A 12 4.32 -0.84 -15.46
C ALA A 12 3.92 0.51 -16.04
N GLN A 13 4.25 1.58 -15.33
CA GLN A 13 4.11 2.93 -15.81
C GLN A 13 5.46 3.47 -16.28
N ALA A 14 5.49 4.00 -17.49
CA ALA A 14 6.59 4.77 -18.04
C ALA A 14 5.99 6.01 -18.71
N LEU A 15 5.82 7.07 -17.92
CA LEU A 15 4.93 8.17 -18.27
C LEU A 15 5.21 8.78 -19.66
N PRO A 16 4.15 9.15 -20.41
CA PRO A 16 2.74 9.11 -19.98
C PRO A 16 2.11 7.72 -20.08
N ASP A 17 2.83 6.72 -20.59
CA ASP A 17 2.25 5.46 -21.01
C ASP A 17 2.22 4.41 -19.89
N LEU A 18 1.21 3.56 -19.95
CA LEU A 18 1.15 2.33 -19.17
C LEU A 18 1.36 1.13 -20.10
N TRP A 19 2.02 0.11 -19.56
CA TRP A 19 2.45 -1.08 -20.27
C TRP A 19 2.04 -2.33 -19.52
N TRP A 20 1.57 -3.33 -20.27
CA TRP A 20 1.48 -4.70 -19.85
C TRP A 20 2.70 -5.45 -20.39
N LEU A 21 3.43 -6.06 -19.48
CA LEU A 21 4.58 -6.91 -19.72
C LEU A 21 4.12 -8.35 -19.47
N GLU A 22 3.83 -9.05 -20.56
CA GLU A 22 3.38 -10.44 -20.59
C GLU A 22 4.61 -11.36 -20.53
N ALA A 23 4.72 -12.17 -19.47
CA ALA A 23 5.77 -13.16 -19.37
C ALA A 23 5.47 -14.33 -20.34
N ASN A 24 6.46 -14.74 -21.14
CA ASN A 24 6.28 -15.84 -22.11
C ASN A 24 6.92 -17.15 -21.63
N ASP A 25 7.46 -17.17 -20.42
CA ASP A 25 8.00 -18.34 -19.74
C ASP A 25 8.08 -18.13 -18.22
N ARG A 26 8.12 -19.25 -17.50
CA ARG A 26 8.22 -19.26 -16.03
C ARG A 26 9.54 -18.69 -15.48
N ASN A 27 10.57 -18.61 -16.32
CA ASN A 27 11.88 -18.15 -15.89
C ASN A 27 12.02 -16.63 -16.00
N GLY A 28 10.99 -15.92 -16.50
CA GLY A 28 11.02 -14.47 -16.70
C GLY A 28 12.07 -14.03 -17.72
N SER A 29 12.44 -14.89 -18.67
CA SER A 29 13.52 -14.62 -19.63
C SER A 29 13.04 -14.00 -20.94
N ARG A 30 11.73 -14.07 -21.22
CA ARG A 30 11.11 -13.54 -22.44
C ARG A 30 9.81 -12.82 -22.10
N TRP A 31 9.67 -11.62 -22.65
CA TRP A 31 8.57 -10.70 -22.35
C TRP A 31 7.98 -10.09 -23.62
N THR A 32 6.66 -9.96 -23.66
CA THR A 32 5.94 -9.22 -24.69
C THR A 32 5.46 -7.92 -24.07
N PHE A 33 5.78 -6.79 -24.70
CA PHE A 33 5.44 -5.46 -24.19
C PHE A 33 4.28 -4.88 -24.99
N ARG A 34 3.20 -4.55 -24.30
CA ARG A 34 1.98 -3.98 -24.90
C ARG A 34 1.65 -2.70 -24.19
N ARG A 35 1.50 -1.62 -24.96
CA ARG A 35 0.98 -0.36 -24.41
C ARG A 35 -0.51 -0.54 -24.13
N ILE A 36 -0.94 -0.40 -22.89
CA ILE A 36 -2.35 -0.54 -22.49
C ILE A 36 -3.08 0.81 -22.50
N GLY A 37 -2.35 1.91 -22.33
CA GLY A 37 -2.95 3.23 -22.29
C GLY A 37 -1.97 4.29 -21.86
N SER A 38 -2.49 5.39 -21.33
CA SER A 38 -1.68 6.48 -20.77
C SER A 38 -2.44 7.22 -19.68
N VAL A 39 -1.72 7.95 -18.84
CA VAL A 39 -2.28 8.96 -17.92
C VAL A 39 -1.46 10.25 -18.04
N PRO A 40 -2.02 11.42 -17.66
CA PRO A 40 -1.27 12.67 -17.67
C PRO A 40 -0.02 12.61 -16.80
N LYS A 41 1.01 13.34 -17.21
CA LYS A 41 2.31 13.27 -16.56
C LYS A 41 2.26 13.84 -15.14
N ALA A 42 2.64 13.02 -14.16
CA ALA A 42 2.84 13.37 -12.76
C ALA A 42 3.89 14.47 -12.55
N THR A 43 3.95 15.00 -11.32
CA THR A 43 5.00 15.94 -10.90
C THR A 43 6.36 15.22 -10.73
N HIS A 44 6.31 13.93 -10.42
CA HIS A 44 7.42 12.99 -10.45
C HIS A 44 7.72 12.46 -11.88
N VAL A 45 8.79 11.68 -12.05
CA VAL A 45 9.09 11.02 -13.34
C VAL A 45 7.97 10.04 -13.73
N ASN A 46 7.44 9.31 -12.75
CA ASN A 46 6.28 8.43 -12.77
C ASN A 46 5.44 8.74 -11.51
N SER A 47 4.13 8.49 -11.53
CA SER A 47 3.33 8.55 -10.29
C SER A 47 3.74 7.41 -9.35
N GLN A 48 3.48 7.58 -8.06
CA GLN A 48 3.82 6.58 -7.03
C GLN A 48 2.59 5.76 -6.61
N GLY A 49 1.38 6.29 -6.81
CA GLY A 49 0.12 5.61 -6.49
C GLY A 49 -0.30 4.56 -7.51
N PHE A 50 -0.46 3.33 -7.05
CA PHE A 50 -1.10 2.26 -7.79
C PHE A 50 -1.73 1.24 -6.82
N ALA A 51 -2.79 0.58 -7.26
CA ALA A 51 -3.39 -0.54 -6.57
C ALA A 51 -4.06 -1.48 -7.59
N LEU A 52 -4.22 -2.74 -7.20
CA LEU A 52 -5.13 -3.66 -7.86
C LEU A 52 -6.44 -3.64 -7.06
N GLY A 53 -7.58 -3.37 -7.71
CA GLY A 53 -8.86 -3.22 -7.01
C GLY A 53 -10.01 -3.87 -7.76
N GLN A 54 -10.91 -4.55 -7.05
CA GLN A 54 -12.16 -5.08 -7.63
C GLN A 54 -13.22 -3.97 -7.72
N ILE A 55 -12.94 -2.92 -8.51
CA ILE A 55 -13.80 -1.73 -8.64
C ILE A 55 -15.15 -2.09 -9.28
N ILE A 56 -15.14 -3.01 -10.25
CA ILE A 56 -16.33 -3.53 -10.92
C ILE A 56 -16.56 -4.97 -10.43
N PRO A 57 -17.64 -5.26 -9.68
CA PRO A 57 -17.94 -6.62 -9.23
C PRO A 57 -17.99 -7.61 -10.39
N GLU A 58 -17.46 -8.82 -10.15
CA GLU A 58 -17.42 -9.95 -11.11
C GLU A 58 -16.51 -9.76 -12.34
N ALA A 59 -15.95 -8.57 -12.57
CA ALA A 59 -14.94 -8.35 -13.59
C ALA A 59 -13.55 -8.86 -13.14
N LYS A 60 -12.55 -8.80 -14.03
CA LYS A 60 -11.16 -8.92 -13.60
C LYS A 60 -10.79 -7.69 -12.76
N PRO A 61 -9.95 -7.81 -11.72
CA PRO A 61 -9.54 -6.65 -10.94
C PRO A 61 -8.94 -5.54 -11.81
N GLU A 62 -9.39 -4.30 -11.59
CA GLU A 62 -8.94 -3.11 -12.28
C GLU A 62 -7.58 -2.63 -11.77
N ILE A 63 -6.82 -2.01 -12.66
CA ILE A 63 -5.56 -1.34 -12.30
C ILE A 63 -5.86 0.12 -11.98
N VAL A 64 -5.81 0.48 -10.69
CA VAL A 64 -5.95 1.86 -10.23
C VAL A 64 -4.56 2.50 -10.23
N VAL A 65 -4.44 3.69 -10.80
CA VAL A 65 -3.19 4.46 -10.86
C VAL A 65 -3.44 5.93 -10.65
N ALA A 66 -2.49 6.58 -9.97
CA ALA A 66 -2.44 8.03 -9.97
C ALA A 66 -1.86 8.56 -11.29
N GLY A 67 -2.16 9.82 -11.59
CA GLY A 67 -1.66 10.57 -12.73
C GLY A 67 -1.49 12.05 -12.35
N GLY A 68 -0.93 12.85 -13.24
CA GLY A 68 -0.64 14.27 -12.94
C GLY A 68 -1.85 15.17 -12.76
N ASP A 69 -3.04 14.69 -13.10
CA ASP A 69 -4.32 15.37 -12.91
C ASP A 69 -5.35 14.50 -12.19
N GLY A 70 -4.87 13.60 -11.33
CA GLY A 70 -5.69 12.83 -10.40
C GLY A 70 -5.67 11.32 -10.67
N ILE A 71 -6.70 10.60 -10.24
CA ILE A 71 -6.72 9.12 -10.25
C ILE A 71 -7.48 8.56 -11.44
N TYR A 72 -6.96 7.48 -11.99
CA TYR A 72 -7.56 6.68 -13.04
C TYR A 72 -7.66 5.22 -12.62
N TYR A 73 -8.59 4.49 -13.24
CA TYR A 73 -8.48 3.04 -13.28
C TYR A 73 -8.61 2.52 -14.71
N PHE A 74 -8.01 1.36 -14.96
CA PHE A 74 -8.05 0.65 -16.24
C PHE A 74 -8.78 -0.69 -16.08
N GLU A 75 -9.77 -0.92 -16.94
CA GLU A 75 -10.49 -2.20 -17.04
C GLU A 75 -9.64 -3.16 -17.90
N ILE A 76 -9.43 -4.40 -17.45
CA ILE A 76 -8.79 -5.43 -18.27
C ILE A 76 -9.85 -5.99 -19.23
N PRO A 77 -9.78 -5.74 -20.55
CA PRO A 77 -10.82 -6.21 -21.47
C PRO A 77 -10.69 -7.73 -21.69
N ASP A 78 -11.73 -8.34 -22.28
CA ASP A 78 -11.74 -9.78 -22.58
C ASP A 78 -10.61 -10.21 -23.54
N ALA A 79 -10.19 -9.30 -24.43
CA ALA A 79 -9.08 -9.49 -25.37
C ALA A 79 -8.00 -8.42 -25.15
N PRO A 80 -7.24 -8.50 -24.03
CA PRO A 80 -6.30 -7.45 -23.58
C PRO A 80 -5.15 -7.21 -24.56
N GLU A 81 -4.94 -8.11 -25.52
CA GLU A 81 -3.88 -8.04 -26.51
C GLU A 81 -4.22 -7.23 -27.76
N ARG A 82 -5.50 -6.87 -27.96
CA ARG A 82 -5.99 -6.31 -29.24
C ARG A 82 -6.24 -4.81 -29.24
N GLU A 83 -6.39 -4.22 -28.06
CA GLU A 83 -6.81 -2.83 -27.92
C GLU A 83 -6.18 -2.16 -26.70
N LEU A 84 -6.24 -0.82 -26.70
CA LEU A 84 -5.99 -0.07 -25.47
C LEU A 84 -7.10 -0.36 -24.49
N TRP A 85 -6.74 -0.46 -23.22
CA TRP A 85 -7.67 -0.79 -22.16
C TRP A 85 -8.60 0.40 -21.90
N PRO A 86 -9.91 0.16 -21.67
CA PRO A 86 -10.80 1.20 -21.21
C PRO A 86 -10.24 1.85 -19.95
N ARG A 87 -10.25 3.19 -19.91
CA ARG A 87 -9.82 3.95 -18.73
C ARG A 87 -10.93 4.89 -18.27
N ILE A 88 -11.05 5.04 -16.97
CA ILE A 88 -11.93 6.01 -16.33
C ILE A 88 -11.10 6.99 -15.52
N HIS A 89 -11.44 8.28 -15.61
CA HIS A 89 -10.89 9.34 -14.77
C HIS A 89 -11.81 9.49 -13.56
N VAL A 90 -11.32 9.07 -12.39
CA VAL A 90 -12.10 9.02 -11.14
C VAL A 90 -12.24 10.42 -10.55
N THR A 91 -11.12 11.15 -10.48
CA THR A 91 -11.09 12.48 -9.86
C THR A 91 -9.94 13.31 -10.40
N THR A 92 -10.10 14.63 -10.31
CA THR A 92 -9.03 15.61 -10.52
C THR A 92 -8.43 16.15 -9.23
N GLU A 93 -8.87 15.64 -8.08
CA GLU A 93 -8.61 16.24 -6.76
C GLU A 93 -7.75 15.35 -5.85
N SER A 94 -6.77 14.64 -6.43
CA SER A 94 -5.83 13.80 -5.69
C SER A 94 -4.37 14.20 -5.94
N SER A 95 -3.46 13.71 -5.09
CA SER A 95 -2.02 13.71 -5.39
C SER A 95 -1.66 12.62 -6.41
N ASP A 96 -0.40 12.61 -6.83
CA ASP A 96 0.25 11.55 -7.62
C ASP A 96 0.99 10.51 -6.73
N GLU A 97 0.72 10.52 -5.42
CA GLU A 97 1.30 9.67 -4.39
C GLU A 97 0.43 8.43 -4.08
N GLY A 98 0.65 7.79 -2.94
CA GLY A 98 -0.02 6.57 -2.51
C GLY A 98 -1.55 6.67 -2.50
N LEU A 99 -2.17 5.56 -2.87
CA LEU A 99 -3.60 5.34 -2.88
C LEU A 99 -3.86 3.89 -2.47
N ASP A 100 -5.11 3.60 -2.09
CA ASP A 100 -5.57 2.24 -1.83
C ASP A 100 -7.05 2.08 -2.18
N VAL A 101 -7.53 0.84 -2.21
CA VAL A 101 -8.89 0.46 -2.62
C VAL A 101 -9.57 -0.39 -1.54
N ALA A 102 -10.72 0.04 -1.06
CA ALA A 102 -11.59 -0.74 -0.18
C ALA A 102 -13.03 -0.22 -0.22
N ASP A 103 -13.99 -1.03 0.20
CA ASP A 103 -15.38 -0.62 0.40
C ASP A 103 -15.49 0.21 1.69
N MET A 104 -15.53 1.53 1.55
CA MET A 104 -15.41 2.46 2.69
C MET A 104 -16.73 2.67 3.42
N ASP A 105 -17.87 2.34 2.82
CA ASP A 105 -19.18 2.49 3.45
C ASP A 105 -20.05 1.22 3.45
N ALA A 106 -19.42 0.08 3.21
CA ALA A 106 -20.00 -1.26 3.28
C ALA A 106 -21.19 -1.44 2.32
N ASP A 107 -21.17 -0.77 1.16
CA ASP A 107 -22.23 -0.87 0.16
C ASP A 107 -21.99 -1.97 -0.91
N GLY A 108 -20.86 -2.66 -0.80
CA GLY A 108 -20.43 -3.73 -1.69
C GLY A 108 -19.66 -3.25 -2.93
N TRP A 109 -19.39 -1.95 -3.07
CA TRP A 109 -18.62 -1.37 -4.16
C TRP A 109 -17.33 -0.76 -3.63
N PRO A 110 -16.16 -1.33 -3.99
CA PRO A 110 -14.89 -0.75 -3.57
C PRO A 110 -14.71 0.68 -4.06
N ASP A 111 -14.28 1.52 -3.13
CA ASP A 111 -13.97 2.91 -3.27
C ASP A 111 -12.45 3.13 -3.37
N ILE A 112 -12.04 4.37 -3.60
CA ILE A 112 -10.61 4.72 -3.69
C ILE A 112 -10.28 5.72 -2.59
N VAL A 113 -9.19 5.48 -1.85
CA VAL A 113 -8.65 6.39 -0.84
C VAL A 113 -7.32 6.96 -1.32
N ALA A 114 -7.13 8.26 -1.21
CA ALA A 114 -5.87 8.91 -1.60
C ALA A 114 -5.62 10.23 -0.88
N GLY A 115 -4.35 10.66 -0.88
CA GLY A 115 -3.96 12.00 -0.53
C GLY A 115 -4.45 12.99 -1.60
N ASN A 116 -4.65 14.25 -1.21
CA ASN A 116 -5.20 15.24 -2.12
C ASN A 116 -4.16 16.22 -2.73
N GLY A 117 -2.92 16.19 -2.26
CA GLY A 117 -1.88 17.18 -2.58
C GLY A 117 -1.94 18.49 -1.78
N GLU A 118 -2.89 18.65 -0.84
CA GLU A 118 -3.04 19.82 0.04
C GLU A 118 -3.22 19.43 1.53
N LYS A 119 -2.44 18.45 1.98
CA LYS A 119 -2.33 18.01 3.39
C LYS A 119 -3.64 17.50 3.99
N TYR A 120 -4.46 16.83 3.18
CA TYR A 120 -5.56 16.01 3.66
C TYR A 120 -5.67 14.70 2.88
N VAL A 121 -6.40 13.76 3.48
CA VAL A 121 -6.77 12.48 2.89
C VAL A 121 -8.28 12.47 2.66
N ALA A 122 -8.70 11.87 1.55
CA ALA A 122 -10.08 11.72 1.17
C ALA A 122 -10.31 10.34 0.54
N TRP A 123 -11.58 9.93 0.51
CA TRP A 123 -12.03 8.80 -0.28
C TRP A 123 -13.05 9.26 -1.33
N TRP A 124 -13.09 8.53 -2.44
CA TRP A 124 -13.98 8.76 -3.56
C TRP A 124 -14.92 7.58 -3.65
N LYS A 125 -16.21 7.85 -3.44
CA LYS A 125 -17.26 6.85 -3.48
C LYS A 125 -17.54 6.36 -4.89
N ASN A 126 -17.54 5.06 -5.07
CA ASN A 126 -17.96 4.39 -6.28
C ASN A 126 -19.47 4.61 -6.50
N PRO A 127 -19.90 5.11 -7.68
CA PRO A 127 -21.31 5.39 -7.95
C PRO A 127 -22.18 4.14 -8.22
N ALA A 128 -21.75 2.95 -7.77
CA ALA A 128 -22.40 1.65 -7.99
C ALA A 128 -22.60 1.26 -9.47
N ASN A 129 -21.79 1.83 -10.35
CA ASN A 129 -21.70 1.48 -11.76
C ASN A 129 -20.27 1.69 -12.30
N ALA A 130 -19.33 1.99 -11.39
CA ALA A 130 -17.94 2.38 -11.62
C ALA A 130 -17.72 3.58 -12.59
N LYS A 131 -18.78 4.19 -13.14
CA LYS A 131 -18.74 5.17 -14.22
C LYS A 131 -19.46 6.45 -13.84
N GLY A 132 -18.86 7.60 -14.12
CA GLY A 132 -19.47 8.90 -13.86
C GLY A 132 -18.87 9.58 -12.64
N ASN A 133 -19.69 10.29 -11.87
CA ASN A 133 -19.21 11.21 -10.84
C ASN A 133 -18.98 10.47 -9.52
N TRP A 134 -17.72 10.21 -9.21
CA TRP A 134 -17.30 9.71 -7.91
C TRP A 134 -17.38 10.84 -6.87
N GLN A 135 -18.15 10.61 -5.80
CA GLN A 135 -18.34 11.64 -4.78
C GLN A 135 -17.17 11.59 -3.79
N ARG A 136 -16.53 12.73 -3.55
CA ARG A 136 -15.43 12.84 -2.61
C ARG A 136 -15.92 13.11 -1.18
N PHE A 137 -15.36 12.37 -0.23
CA PHE A 137 -15.53 12.59 1.21
C PHE A 137 -14.15 12.72 1.86
N ARG A 138 -13.94 13.80 2.60
CA ARG A 138 -12.67 14.05 3.28
C ARG A 138 -12.63 13.25 4.59
N LEU A 139 -11.49 12.68 4.96
CA LEU A 139 -11.32 12.03 6.28
C LEU A 139 -10.84 13.05 7.32
N GLY A 140 -9.77 13.78 6.99
CA GLY A 140 -9.12 14.73 7.90
C GLY A 140 -7.80 15.26 7.35
N THR A 141 -7.06 16.02 8.15
CA THR A 141 -5.76 16.61 7.75
C THR A 141 -4.56 15.73 8.07
N THR A 142 -3.52 15.82 7.25
CA THR A 142 -2.19 15.22 7.47
C THR A 142 -1.14 16.28 7.85
N THR A 143 -1.56 17.32 8.56
CA THR A 143 -0.62 18.39 8.96
C THR A 143 0.39 17.87 9.97
N PRO A 144 1.68 18.26 9.85
CA PRO A 144 2.15 19.43 9.11
C PRO A 144 2.53 19.21 7.64
N HIS A 145 2.47 17.98 7.11
CA HIS A 145 3.01 17.65 5.77
C HIS A 145 1.99 17.02 4.82
N LEU A 146 2.43 16.57 3.65
CA LEU A 146 1.57 15.90 2.67
C LEU A 146 1.45 14.42 3.04
N ALA A 147 0.28 13.82 2.82
CA ALA A 147 0.14 12.36 2.77
C ALA A 147 1.03 11.80 1.66
N ASP A 148 1.70 10.68 1.95
CA ASP A 148 2.59 10.00 1.01
C ASP A 148 2.15 8.56 0.72
N ARG A 149 2.04 7.69 1.74
CA ARG A 149 1.46 6.36 1.58
C ARG A 149 0.17 6.23 2.35
N ILE A 150 -0.70 5.40 1.79
CA ILE A 150 -2.01 5.09 2.30
C ILE A 150 -2.18 3.57 2.25
N ARG A 151 -2.71 3.03 3.34
CA ARG A 151 -3.23 1.68 3.45
C ARG A 151 -4.57 1.69 4.15
N VAL A 152 -5.42 0.74 3.81
CA VAL A 152 -6.74 0.58 4.44
C VAL A 152 -6.86 -0.78 5.12
N GLY A 153 -7.60 -0.82 6.22
CA GLY A 153 -7.81 -2.05 7.00
C GLY A 153 -8.52 -1.75 8.31
N ASP A 154 -9.06 -2.76 8.97
CA ASP A 154 -9.66 -2.64 10.30
C ASP A 154 -8.56 -2.65 11.36
N MET A 155 -8.24 -1.49 11.93
CA MET A 155 -7.10 -1.33 12.86
C MET A 155 -7.50 -1.60 14.32
N ASN A 156 -8.80 -1.61 14.64
CA ASN A 156 -9.29 -1.73 16.02
C ASN A 156 -10.30 -2.88 16.21
N GLY A 157 -10.43 -3.74 15.21
CA GLY A 157 -11.28 -4.93 15.24
C GLY A 157 -12.78 -4.63 15.30
N ASP A 158 -13.21 -3.42 14.93
CA ASP A 158 -14.61 -3.00 15.04
C ASP A 158 -15.46 -3.34 13.79
N GLY A 159 -14.82 -3.91 12.77
CA GLY A 159 -15.41 -4.33 11.50
C GLY A 159 -15.55 -3.21 10.48
N LYS A 160 -14.99 -2.02 10.73
CA LYS A 160 -14.97 -0.90 9.78
C LYS A 160 -13.61 -0.74 9.11
N THR A 161 -13.61 -0.07 7.96
CA THR A 161 -12.39 0.18 7.20
C THR A 161 -11.74 1.49 7.62
N ASP A 162 -10.65 1.38 8.38
CA ASP A 162 -9.80 2.48 8.80
C ASP A 162 -8.73 2.80 7.74
N VAL A 163 -8.00 3.90 7.94
CA VAL A 163 -6.99 4.37 6.99
C VAL A 163 -5.68 4.73 7.68
N VAL A 164 -4.60 4.04 7.35
CA VAL A 164 -3.23 4.33 7.80
C VAL A 164 -2.55 5.25 6.78
N VAL A 165 -1.90 6.31 7.27
CA VAL A 165 -1.31 7.36 6.44
C VAL A 165 0.07 7.74 6.94
N THR A 166 1.06 7.72 6.05
CA THR A 166 2.37 8.33 6.29
C THR A 166 2.46 9.73 5.71
N GLU A 167 3.30 10.55 6.31
CA GLU A 167 3.65 11.87 5.80
C GLU A 167 5.03 11.91 5.13
N GLU A 168 5.12 12.65 4.03
CA GLU A 168 6.38 12.94 3.37
C GLU A 168 6.97 14.26 3.88
N ARG A 169 8.27 14.23 4.21
CA ARG A 169 9.04 15.39 4.64
C ARG A 169 9.97 15.98 3.58
N TYR A 170 9.59 15.99 2.31
CA TYR A 170 10.39 16.56 1.22
C TYR A 170 10.07 18.04 0.99
N PRO A 171 11.06 18.92 0.69
CA PRO A 171 12.48 18.64 0.44
C PRO A 171 13.40 18.63 1.67
N GLY A 172 12.89 18.84 2.89
CA GLY A 172 13.81 18.93 4.03
C GLY A 172 14.06 17.59 4.73
N LYS A 173 14.64 17.67 5.92
CA LYS A 173 15.30 16.56 6.63
C LYS A 173 15.12 16.68 8.13
N GLU A 174 13.95 17.13 8.56
CA GLU A 174 13.61 17.34 9.95
C GLU A 174 12.74 16.15 10.41
N PRO A 175 12.90 15.70 11.66
CA PRO A 175 12.09 14.61 12.19
C PRO A 175 10.72 15.14 12.64
N ASP A 176 9.91 15.61 11.69
CA ASP A 176 8.58 16.18 11.92
C ASP A 176 7.50 15.61 10.98
N ALA A 177 7.78 14.49 10.28
CA ALA A 177 6.78 13.69 9.57
C ALA A 177 6.13 12.69 10.52
N ASN A 178 4.87 12.37 10.26
CA ASN A 178 4.07 11.52 11.13
C ASN A 178 3.53 10.29 10.40
N LEU A 179 3.29 9.25 11.19
CA LEU A 179 2.41 8.14 10.87
C LEU A 179 1.13 8.28 11.70
N TRP A 180 -0.01 8.22 11.02
CA TRP A 180 -1.33 8.29 11.62
C TRP A 180 -2.16 7.09 11.19
N TRP A 181 -3.15 6.73 12.00
CA TRP A 181 -4.32 5.99 11.51
C TRP A 181 -5.60 6.80 11.77
N PHE A 182 -6.54 6.74 10.84
CA PHE A 182 -7.84 7.41 10.89
C PHE A 182 -8.91 6.35 11.11
N GLU A 183 -9.58 6.44 12.27
CA GLU A 183 -10.66 5.56 12.67
C GLU A 183 -11.94 5.92 11.93
N GLN A 184 -12.60 4.92 11.33
CA GLN A 184 -13.85 5.14 10.64
C GLN A 184 -14.98 5.44 11.67
N PRO A 185 -15.58 6.64 11.62
CA PRO A 185 -16.74 6.95 12.44
C PRO A 185 -17.96 6.16 11.95
N VAL A 186 -19.02 6.13 12.76
CA VAL A 186 -20.30 5.50 12.37
C VAL A 186 -20.85 6.02 11.04
N GLU A 187 -20.61 7.30 10.72
CA GLU A 187 -20.97 7.91 9.45
C GLU A 187 -19.70 8.16 8.60
N PRO A 188 -19.31 7.25 7.69
CA PRO A 188 -18.03 7.32 6.96
C PRO A 188 -17.90 8.56 6.07
N THR A 189 -19.02 9.22 5.77
CA THR A 189 -19.07 10.48 5.01
C THR A 189 -18.75 11.73 5.85
N SER A 190 -18.54 11.59 7.16
CA SER A 190 -18.12 12.68 8.04
C SER A 190 -16.74 13.21 7.65
N ASP A 191 -16.54 14.53 7.74
CA ASP A 191 -15.29 15.20 7.35
C ASP A 191 -14.23 15.29 8.46
N ASN A 192 -14.47 14.61 9.58
CA ASN A 192 -13.63 14.66 10.77
C ASN A 192 -13.56 13.29 11.45
N TRP A 193 -12.93 12.34 10.76
CA TRP A 193 -12.59 11.04 11.33
C TRP A 193 -11.66 11.23 12.54
N PRO A 194 -11.88 10.52 13.67
CA PRO A 194 -10.86 10.45 14.71
C PRO A 194 -9.54 10.00 14.10
N ARG A 195 -8.45 10.69 14.46
CA ARG A 195 -7.11 10.32 14.01
C ARG A 195 -6.22 10.08 15.21
N HIS A 196 -5.40 9.06 15.12
CA HIS A 196 -4.55 8.57 16.18
C HIS A 196 -3.10 8.67 15.74
N HIS A 197 -2.28 9.25 16.61
CA HIS A 197 -0.85 9.44 16.35
C HIS A 197 -0.11 8.15 16.69
N ILE A 198 0.71 7.64 15.76
CA ILE A 198 1.57 6.48 16.04
C ILE A 198 2.99 6.95 16.34
N ILE A 199 3.61 7.69 15.41
CA ILE A 199 4.99 8.18 15.61
C ILE A 199 5.26 9.49 14.84
N THR A 200 6.23 10.28 15.32
CA THR A 200 6.82 11.41 14.61
C THR A 200 8.30 11.14 14.37
N GLU A 201 8.72 11.07 13.11
CA GLU A 201 10.09 10.77 12.69
C GLU A 201 10.50 11.57 11.44
N TYR A 202 11.60 11.16 10.81
CA TYR A 202 11.96 11.64 9.47
C TYR A 202 10.96 11.12 8.42
N SER A 203 11.09 11.57 7.17
CA SER A 203 10.19 11.23 6.06
C SER A 203 9.88 9.73 5.98
N LEU A 204 8.60 9.38 5.90
CA LEU A 204 8.09 8.00 5.86
C LEU A 204 7.45 7.72 4.49
N ASN A 205 8.26 7.55 3.45
CA ASN A 205 7.73 7.40 2.08
C ASN A 205 7.28 5.97 1.71
N ASN A 206 7.16 5.08 2.70
CA ASN A 206 6.83 3.66 2.53
C ASN A 206 5.90 3.19 3.65
N LEU A 207 5.06 2.20 3.35
CA LEU A 207 4.05 1.67 4.25
C LEU A 207 3.56 0.33 3.72
N ASP A 208 3.33 -0.62 4.63
CA ASP A 208 2.41 -1.74 4.43
C ASP A 208 1.67 -2.05 5.72
N VAL A 209 0.57 -2.80 5.59
CA VAL A 209 -0.19 -3.35 6.72
C VAL A 209 -0.42 -4.84 6.49
N ALA A 210 -0.20 -5.64 7.52
CA ALA A 210 -0.40 -7.09 7.50
C ALA A 210 -0.41 -7.61 8.94
N ASP A 211 -0.89 -8.82 9.14
CA ASP A 211 -0.78 -9.57 10.40
C ASP A 211 0.62 -10.21 10.45
N PHE A 212 1.62 -9.55 11.06
CA PHE A 212 3.02 -10.03 11.03
C PHE A 212 3.31 -11.11 12.07
N ASP A 213 2.53 -11.16 13.15
CA ASP A 213 2.72 -12.12 14.24
C ASP A 213 1.67 -13.26 14.28
N LEU A 214 0.71 -13.21 13.36
CA LEU A 214 -0.35 -14.20 13.12
C LEU A 214 -1.37 -14.28 14.26
N ASP A 215 -1.63 -13.18 14.96
CA ASP A 215 -2.61 -13.11 16.04
C ASP A 215 -4.04 -12.73 15.57
N GLY A 216 -4.15 -12.25 14.32
CA GLY A 216 -5.40 -11.93 13.64
C GLY A 216 -5.76 -10.46 13.58
N ASP A 217 -4.92 -9.56 14.09
CA ASP A 217 -5.03 -8.12 13.86
C ASP A 217 -4.08 -7.61 12.76
N LEU A 218 -4.22 -6.35 12.38
CA LEU A 218 -3.35 -5.73 11.37
C LEU A 218 -2.29 -4.88 12.07
N ASP A 219 -1.04 -5.20 11.79
CA ASP A 219 0.13 -4.42 12.16
C ASP A 219 0.52 -3.43 11.04
N ILE A 220 1.47 -2.55 11.36
CA ILE A 220 2.00 -1.56 10.40
C ILE A 220 3.51 -1.71 10.26
N VAL A 221 4.01 -1.75 9.02
CA VAL A 221 5.45 -1.66 8.74
C VAL A 221 5.77 -0.36 8.01
N THR A 222 6.80 0.34 8.48
CA THR A 222 7.35 1.51 7.79
C THR A 222 8.85 1.64 8.04
N CYS A 223 9.50 2.53 7.31
CA CYS A 223 10.92 2.74 7.37
C CYS A 223 11.27 4.20 7.08
N GLU A 224 12.31 4.72 7.71
CA GLU A 224 12.74 6.09 7.47
C GLU A 224 13.47 6.21 6.12
N HIS A 225 13.03 7.18 5.32
CA HIS A 225 13.69 7.56 4.06
C HIS A 225 14.87 8.52 4.28
N LYS A 226 14.82 9.35 5.33
CA LYS A 226 15.84 10.36 5.64
C LYS A 226 16.25 10.29 7.10
N GLY A 227 17.35 10.96 7.45
CA GLY A 227 17.81 11.09 8.82
C GLY A 227 19.16 10.41 9.09
N PRO A 228 19.73 10.61 10.29
CA PRO A 228 21.03 10.06 10.65
C PRO A 228 20.98 8.58 11.06
N ASN A 229 19.81 8.08 11.49
CA ASN A 229 19.64 6.74 12.07
C ASN A 229 18.44 6.04 11.44
N LEU A 230 18.54 5.64 10.18
CA LEU A 230 17.44 5.02 9.43
C LEU A 230 17.00 3.72 10.12
N LYS A 231 15.70 3.61 10.44
CA LYS A 231 15.12 2.40 11.02
C LYS A 231 14.06 1.78 10.10
N LEU A 232 14.07 0.46 9.99
CA LEU A 232 12.90 -0.33 9.58
C LEU A 232 12.16 -0.75 10.85
N GLN A 233 10.86 -0.49 10.90
CA GLN A 233 10.04 -0.64 12.09
C GLN A 233 8.74 -1.36 11.76
N ILE A 234 8.36 -2.28 12.65
CA ILE A 234 7.00 -2.83 12.73
C ILE A 234 6.36 -2.24 13.98
N PHE A 235 5.11 -1.83 13.85
CA PHE A 235 4.24 -1.41 14.93
C PHE A 235 3.22 -2.52 15.14
N GLU A 236 3.48 -3.38 16.14
CA GLU A 236 2.59 -4.49 16.55
C GLU A 236 1.32 -3.90 17.15
N ASN A 237 0.16 -4.28 16.64
CA ASN A 237 -1.13 -3.86 17.15
C ASN A 237 -1.58 -4.78 18.30
N ASP A 238 -2.52 -4.32 19.14
CA ASP A 238 -3.09 -5.13 20.23
C ASP A 238 -4.56 -5.52 19.98
N GLY A 239 -4.99 -5.34 18.74
CA GLY A 239 -6.35 -5.52 18.25
C GLY A 239 -7.28 -4.35 18.54
N ALA A 240 -6.84 -3.32 19.26
CA ALA A 240 -7.64 -2.14 19.60
C ALA A 240 -7.09 -0.84 19.00
N GLY A 241 -6.03 -0.91 18.19
CA GLY A 241 -5.38 0.24 17.56
C GLY A 241 -4.35 0.92 18.46
N ASP A 242 -3.90 0.26 19.53
CA ASP A 242 -2.75 0.65 20.33
C ASP A 242 -1.51 -0.13 19.85
N PHE A 243 -0.42 0.58 19.54
CA PHE A 243 0.73 0.02 18.83
C PHE A 243 2.02 -0.04 19.67
N PHE A 244 2.78 -1.12 19.52
CA PHE A 244 4.10 -1.34 20.10
C PHE A 244 5.20 -1.35 19.03
N GLU A 245 6.18 -0.45 19.14
CA GLU A 245 7.29 -0.34 18.17
C GLU A 245 8.33 -1.47 18.35
N HIS A 246 8.62 -2.16 17.25
CA HIS A 246 9.75 -3.07 17.09
C HIS A 246 10.68 -2.56 15.99
N VAL A 247 11.94 -2.35 16.34
CA VAL A 247 12.98 -2.03 15.35
C VAL A 247 13.50 -3.33 14.74
N VAL A 248 13.17 -3.57 13.47
CA VAL A 248 13.58 -4.76 12.72
C VAL A 248 15.02 -4.64 12.25
N ASP A 249 15.42 -3.46 11.76
CA ASP A 249 16.77 -3.22 11.23
C ASP A 249 17.15 -1.74 11.28
N GLN A 250 18.44 -1.45 11.18
CA GLN A 250 18.98 -0.10 11.19
C GLN A 250 20.02 0.14 10.08
N GLY A 251 20.11 1.39 9.62
CA GLY A 251 21.14 1.85 8.69
C GLY A 251 20.84 1.57 7.22
N LYS A 252 19.63 1.09 6.90
CA LYS A 252 19.16 0.88 5.52
C LYS A 252 18.01 1.85 5.24
N GLU A 253 18.15 2.58 4.14
CA GLU A 253 17.10 3.50 3.63
C GLU A 253 15.98 2.70 2.95
N SER A 254 14.75 3.20 3.08
CA SER A 254 13.60 2.80 2.27
C SER A 254 12.88 4.03 1.73
N HIS A 255 12.49 4.01 0.46
CA HIS A 255 11.66 5.08 -0.12
C HIS A 255 10.43 4.54 -0.84
N LEU A 256 10.57 3.58 -1.74
CA LEU A 256 9.42 3.05 -2.49
C LEU A 256 9.05 1.67 -1.97
N GLY A 257 8.07 1.62 -1.09
CA GLY A 257 7.48 0.37 -0.63
C GLY A 257 8.36 -0.36 0.38
N THR A 258 7.72 -0.68 1.50
CA THR A 258 8.00 -1.92 2.20
C THR A 258 6.83 -2.80 1.79
N LEU A 259 7.10 -3.98 1.23
CA LEU A 259 6.07 -4.93 0.85
C LEU A 259 6.24 -6.18 1.71
N ALA A 260 5.15 -6.59 2.33
CA ALA A 260 5.06 -7.83 3.07
C ALA A 260 4.63 -8.98 2.13
N ALA A 261 5.40 -10.06 2.12
CA ALA A 261 5.04 -11.27 1.38
C ALA A 261 5.79 -12.48 1.93
N ASP A 262 5.15 -13.63 1.96
CA ASP A 262 5.80 -14.92 2.21
C ASP A 262 6.59 -15.34 0.94
N LEU A 263 7.91 -15.11 0.92
CA LEU A 263 8.74 -15.31 -0.28
C LEU A 263 9.24 -16.75 -0.41
N ASP A 264 9.28 -17.52 0.66
CA ASP A 264 9.74 -18.91 0.64
C ASP A 264 8.68 -19.96 1.01
N ALA A 265 7.44 -19.51 1.17
CA ALA A 265 6.23 -20.30 1.38
C ALA A 265 6.24 -21.08 2.70
N ASP A 266 6.80 -20.49 3.77
CA ASP A 266 6.83 -21.10 5.10
C ASP A 266 5.69 -20.64 6.03
N GLY A 267 4.94 -19.61 5.63
CA GLY A 267 3.78 -19.08 6.32
C GLY A 267 4.05 -17.87 7.20
N ASP A 268 5.28 -17.37 7.28
CA ASP A 268 5.56 -16.05 7.85
C ASP A 268 5.86 -15.00 6.74
N LEU A 269 5.67 -13.72 7.07
CA LEU A 269 5.82 -12.64 6.09
C LEU A 269 7.25 -12.09 6.11
N ASP A 270 7.87 -12.08 4.94
CA ASP A 270 9.12 -11.38 4.67
C ASP A 270 8.86 -9.93 4.26
N LEU A 271 9.91 -9.11 4.30
CA LEU A 271 9.86 -7.72 3.86
C LEU A 271 10.79 -7.48 2.66
N VAL A 272 10.29 -6.75 1.67
CA VAL A 272 11.06 -6.28 0.51
C VAL A 272 10.97 -4.76 0.42
N SER A 273 12.10 -4.10 0.17
CA SER A 273 12.13 -2.64 0.01
C SER A 273 13.25 -2.12 -0.88
N ILE A 274 13.08 -0.93 -1.44
CA ILE A 274 14.09 -0.24 -2.25
C ILE A 274 14.39 1.17 -1.73
N ALA A 275 15.68 1.50 -1.71
CA ALA A 275 16.19 2.81 -1.34
C ALA A 275 16.08 3.82 -2.50
N TRP A 276 16.07 5.12 -2.20
CA TRP A 276 16.12 6.17 -3.23
C TRP A 276 17.51 6.74 -3.43
N ASP A 277 18.23 7.11 -2.35
CA ASP A 277 19.60 7.64 -2.49
C ASP A 277 20.58 6.53 -2.88
N ASN A 278 20.33 5.28 -2.46
CA ASN A 278 21.10 4.10 -2.82
C ASN A 278 20.29 3.06 -3.62
N TYR A 279 19.55 3.52 -4.64
CA TYR A 279 18.62 2.75 -5.50
C TYR A 279 19.18 1.50 -6.20
N ARG A 280 20.47 1.20 -6.08
CA ARG A 280 21.08 0.03 -6.72
C ARG A 280 20.78 -1.28 -6.00
N ASN A 281 20.36 -1.21 -4.75
CA ASN A 281 20.11 -2.37 -3.91
C ASN A 281 18.61 -2.50 -3.63
N LEU A 282 18.10 -3.71 -3.83
CA LEU A 282 16.89 -4.18 -3.18
C LEU A 282 17.30 -4.74 -1.82
N HIS A 283 16.58 -4.38 -0.77
CA HIS A 283 16.71 -4.97 0.54
C HIS A 283 15.62 -6.02 0.73
N ILE A 284 16.02 -7.17 1.28
CA ILE A 284 15.12 -8.26 1.65
C ILE A 284 15.46 -8.60 3.09
N TRP A 285 14.45 -8.59 3.95
CA TRP A 285 14.53 -9.11 5.31
C TRP A 285 13.69 -10.36 5.34
N ARG A 286 14.38 -11.49 5.49
CA ARG A 286 13.72 -12.77 5.64
C ARG A 286 13.25 -12.92 7.08
N ASN A 287 12.01 -13.31 7.26
CA ASN A 287 11.53 -13.81 8.53
C ASN A 287 11.79 -15.33 8.55
N ASP A 288 12.43 -15.81 9.62
CA ASP A 288 12.75 -17.23 9.79
C ASP A 288 12.13 -17.72 11.12
N ALA A 289 11.06 -17.07 11.57
CA ALA A 289 10.40 -17.38 12.83
C ALA A 289 9.67 -18.73 12.75
N ILE A 290 9.09 -19.02 11.58
CA ILE A 290 8.57 -20.33 11.23
C ILE A 290 9.64 -21.09 10.45
N VAL A 291 10.02 -22.28 10.89
CA VAL A 291 10.95 -23.13 10.14
C VAL A 291 10.18 -24.33 9.59
N THR A 292 10.02 -24.39 8.27
CA THR A 292 9.42 -25.55 7.60
C THR A 292 10.09 -26.86 8.04
N GLY A 293 9.29 -27.77 8.60
CA GLY A 293 9.74 -29.07 9.11
C GLY A 293 9.73 -29.22 10.65
N GLN A 294 9.37 -28.16 11.39
CA GLN A 294 8.95 -28.26 12.79
C GLN A 294 7.41 -28.12 12.83
N ASP A 295 6.72 -29.17 13.28
CA ASP A 295 5.27 -29.19 13.45
C ASP A 295 4.84 -28.12 14.49
N PRO A 296 4.08 -27.07 14.12
CA PRO A 296 3.68 -26.02 15.06
C PRO A 296 2.72 -26.50 16.16
N LEU A 297 2.20 -27.74 16.07
CA LEU A 297 1.24 -28.30 17.02
C LEU A 297 1.76 -29.53 17.78
N GLY A 298 3.07 -29.75 17.79
CA GLY A 298 3.64 -31.05 18.15
C GLY A 298 4.69 -31.12 19.26
N ALA A 299 4.59 -30.38 20.38
CA ALA A 299 4.97 -30.88 21.74
C ALA A 299 5.07 -29.79 22.82
N GLY A 300 4.12 -29.82 23.75
CA GLY A 300 4.41 -29.79 25.19
C GLY A 300 4.50 -28.42 25.87
N ARG A 301 3.50 -28.13 26.71
CA ARG A 301 3.64 -27.21 27.86
C ARG A 301 4.91 -27.56 28.64
N GLY A 302 5.97 -26.79 28.44
CA GLY A 302 7.24 -26.90 29.13
C GLY A 302 7.80 -25.51 29.35
N SER A 303 7.70 -25.03 30.58
CA SER A 303 8.32 -23.78 31.02
C SER A 303 9.83 -23.81 30.79
N SER A 304 10.36 -22.92 29.94
CA SER A 304 11.73 -22.45 30.10
C SER A 304 11.92 -21.10 29.42
N LYS A 305 12.27 -20.11 30.25
CA LYS A 305 12.87 -18.85 29.84
C LYS A 305 14.11 -19.13 28.97
N GLY A 306 14.08 -18.71 27.71
CA GLY A 306 15.22 -18.72 26.81
C GLY A 306 15.61 -17.29 26.45
N THR A 307 16.76 -16.86 26.94
CA THR A 307 17.40 -15.56 26.68
C THR A 307 17.80 -15.42 25.21
N VAL A 308 17.39 -14.31 24.58
CA VAL A 308 17.98 -13.79 23.34
C VAL A 308 19.40 -13.28 23.63
N ARG A 309 20.36 -13.66 22.79
CA ARG A 309 21.73 -13.12 22.74
C ARG A 309 22.18 -13.06 21.28
N PRO A 310 23.11 -12.12 20.98
CA PRO A 310 23.00 -11.09 19.95
C PRO A 310 23.30 -11.56 18.53
#